data_AF-A0A926W053-F1
#
_entry.id   AF-A0A926W053-F1
#
_cell.length_a   1.000
_cell.length_b   1.000
_cell.length_c   1.000
_cell.angle_alpha   90.00
_cell.angle_beta   90.00
_cell.angle_gamma   90.00
#
_symmetry.space_group_name_H-M   'P 1'
#
loop_
_entity.id
_entity.type
_entity.pdbx_description
1 polymer ?
#
loop_
_entity_poly.entity_id
_entity_poly.type
_entity_poly.pdbx_seq_one_letter_code
_entity_poly.pdbx_strand_id
1 'polypeptide(L)' 'DCSILLPVDKSHYPNITIIRCIWSADKNSVTVFLSDTTYEDDPFFSGFMAVCDRLKNEEFFLAILYHEWFIIERAGVLE' A
#
# COMPACT_ATOMS: atom_id res chain seq x y z
N ASP A 1 9.23 13.43 5.74
CA ASP A 1 8.86 11.99 5.75
C ASP A 1 7.59 11.82 6.54
N CYS A 2 6.54 11.25 5.93
CA CYS A 2 5.28 10.98 6.61
C CYS A 2 5.07 9.47 6.61
N SER A 3 4.93 8.88 7.80
CA SER A 3 4.90 7.43 7.99
C SER A 3 3.49 6.88 7.79
N ILE A 4 3.36 5.77 7.06
CA ILE A 4 2.12 5.01 6.94
C ILE A 4 2.19 3.83 7.90
N LEU A 5 1.20 3.69 8.79
CA LEU A 5 1.06 2.53 9.67
C LEU A 5 0.22 1.46 8.97
N LEU A 6 0.89 0.47 8.39
CA LEU A 6 0.24 -0.70 7.80
C LEU A 6 -0.13 -1.71 8.89
N PRO A 7 -1.36 -2.26 8.90
CA PRO A 7 -1.80 -3.24 9.89
C PRO A 7 -1.29 -4.66 9.54
N VAL A 8 0.02 -4.81 9.41
CA VAL A 8 0.72 -6.08 9.10
C VAL A 8 1.86 -6.31 10.09
N ASP A 9 2.28 -7.57 10.24
CA ASP A 9 3.40 -7.87 11.12
C ASP A 9 4.72 -7.30 10.55
N LYS A 10 5.64 -6.88 11.42
CA LYS A 10 6.93 -6.31 11.02
C LYS A 10 7.78 -7.27 10.19
N SER A 11 7.58 -8.58 10.37
CA SER A 11 8.23 -9.61 9.56
C SER A 11 7.88 -9.52 8.07
N HIS A 12 6.76 -8.88 7.71
CA HIS A 12 6.36 -8.67 6.31
C HIS A 12 7.11 -7.52 5.64
N TYR A 13 7.63 -6.57 6.43
CA TYR A 13 8.16 -5.31 5.90
C TYR A 13 9.25 -5.48 4.83
N PRO A 14 10.18 -6.46 4.92
CA PRO A 14 11.17 -6.71 3.87
C PRO A 14 10.57 -7.17 2.53
N ASN A 15 9.34 -7.70 2.55
CA ASN A 15 8.66 -8.29 1.40
C ASN A 15 7.62 -7.34 0.77
N ILE A 16 7.41 -6.17 1.36
CA ILE A 16 6.44 -5.19 0.89
C ILE A 16 7.11 -4.26 -0.13
N THR A 17 6.52 -4.18 -1.32
CA THR A 17 6.91 -3.21 -2.36
C THR A 17 5.74 -2.28 -2.67
N ILE A 18 5.97 -0.98 -2.59
CA ILE A 18 4.99 0.02 -3.03
C ILE A 18 5.01 0.09 -4.56
N ILE A 19 3.87 -0.11 -5.19
CA ILE A 19 3.71 -0.09 -6.65
C ILE A 19 3.19 1.27 -7.11
N ARG A 20 2.24 1.84 -6.37
CA ARG A 20 1.63 3.14 -6.71
C ARG A 20 1.14 3.85 -5.45
N CYS A 21 1.29 5.16 -5.41
CA CYS A 21 0.67 6.04 -4.42
C CYS A 21 -0.19 7.09 -5.12
N ILE A 22 -1.43 7.24 -4.66
CA ILE A 22 -2.37 8.25 -5.15
C ILE A 22 -2.77 9.13 -3.98
N TRP A 23 -2.38 10.40 -4.03
CA TRP A 23 -2.67 11.38 -3.00
C TRP A 23 -4.02 12.07 -3.25
N SER A 24 -4.78 12.32 -2.19
CA SER A 24 -5.91 13.24 -2.24
C SER A 24 -5.42 14.67 -2.51
N ALA A 25 -6.27 15.50 -3.11
CA ALA A 25 -5.92 16.88 -3.44
C ALA A 25 -5.51 17.72 -2.22
N ASP A 26 -6.10 17.43 -1.06
CA ASP A 26 -5.84 18.09 0.22
C ASP A 26 -4.71 17.43 1.04
N LYS A 27 -4.12 16.33 0.54
CA LYS A 27 -3.05 15.55 1.18
C LYS A 27 -3.40 14.96 2.54
N ASN A 28 -4.69 14.86 2.87
CA ASN A 28 -5.15 14.23 4.11
C ASN A 28 -5.38 12.71 3.96
N SER A 29 -5.41 12.20 2.73
CA SER A 29 -5.56 10.77 2.44
C SER A 29 -4.59 10.34 1.35
N VAL A 30 -4.18 9.07 1.40
CA VAL A 30 -3.39 8.43 0.34
C VAL A 30 -3.87 7.01 0.13
N THR A 31 -4.06 6.63 -1.12
CA THR A 31 -4.28 5.24 -1.52
C THR A 31 -2.96 4.66 -2.02
N VAL A 32 -2.50 3.57 -1.40
CA VAL A 32 -1.27 2.88 -1.73
C VAL A 32 -1.60 1.51 -2.29
N PHE A 33 -1.10 1.21 -3.48
CA PHE A 33 -1.09 -0.14 -4.04
C PHE A 33 0.27 -0.75 -3.74
N LEU A 34 0.28 -1.92 -3.14
CA LEU A 34 1.50 -2.61 -2.74
C LEU A 34 1.43 -4.09 -3.10
N SER A 35 2.60 -4.70 -3.30
CA SER A 35 2.74 -6.16 -3.27
C SER A 35 3.33 -6.59 -1.94
N ASP A 36 2.87 -7.72 -1.41
CA ASP A 36 3.50 -8.40 -0.27
C ASP A 36 3.82 -9.85 -0.68
N THR A 37 5.11 -10.19 -0.70
CA THR A 37 5.61 -11.54 -1.06
C THR A 37 5.87 -12.42 0.17
N THR A 38 5.40 -12.05 1.36
CA THR A 38 5.69 -12.80 2.61
C THR A 38 5.23 -14.25 2.58
N TYR A 39 4.12 -14.53 1.92
CA TYR A 39 3.55 -15.87 1.81
C TYR A 39 3.58 -16.38 0.37
N GLU A 40 4.70 -16.18 -0.37
CA GLU A 40 4.87 -16.66 -1.74
C GLU A 40 4.20 -18.02 -1.95
N ASP A 41 3.12 -18.04 -2.73
CA ASP A 41 2.64 -19.30 -3.31
C ASP A 41 1.85 -19.13 -4.62
N ASP A 42 1.57 -17.91 -5.09
CA ASP A 42 0.96 -17.75 -6.42
C ASP A 42 1.13 -16.29 -6.93
N PRO A 43 1.64 -16.07 -8.17
CA PRO A 43 1.79 -14.74 -8.78
C PRO A 43 0.48 -13.92 -8.88
N PHE A 44 -0.69 -14.53 -8.69
CA PHE A 44 -1.98 -13.84 -8.66
C PHE A 44 -2.38 -13.27 -7.29
N PHE A 45 -1.69 -13.61 -6.20
CA PHE A 45 -2.19 -13.43 -4.83
C PHE A 45 -1.48 -12.36 -3.99
N SER A 46 -0.46 -11.70 -4.54
CA SER A 46 0.35 -10.73 -3.79
C SER A 46 -0.16 -9.29 -3.84
N GLY A 47 -1.33 -9.02 -4.41
CA GLY A 47 -1.88 -7.66 -4.56
C GLY A 47 -2.61 -7.15 -3.32
N PHE A 48 -2.26 -5.94 -2.87
CA PHE A 48 -2.94 -5.25 -1.78
C PHE A 48 -3.21 -3.79 -2.10
N MET A 49 -4.28 -3.27 -1.53
CA MET A 49 -4.60 -1.84 -1.52
C MET A 49 -4.70 -1.37 -0.08
N ALA A 50 -3.93 -0.36 0.29
CA ALA A 50 -4.06 0.36 1.54
C ALA A 50 -4.76 1.69 1.30
N VAL A 51 -5.88 1.94 1.98
CA VAL A 51 -6.50 3.26 2.07
C VAL A 51 -6.05 3.88 3.37
N CYS A 52 -5.34 5.00 3.29
CA CYS A 52 -4.68 5.60 4.43
C CYS A 52 -5.22 7.01 4.68
N ASP A 53 -5.67 7.27 5.91
CA ASP A 53 -6.17 8.58 6.34
C ASP A 53 -5.29 9.16 7.45
N ARG A 54 -5.05 10.47 7.36
CA ARG A 54 -4.34 11.20 8.41
C ARG A 54 -5.32 11.61 9.50
N LEU A 55 -4.98 11.26 10.74
CA LEU A 55 -5.70 11.77 11.90
C LEU A 55 -5.40 13.25 12.11
N LYS A 56 -6.41 14.01 12.55
CA LYS A 56 -6.25 15.45 12.80
C LYS A 56 -5.14 15.69 13.83
N ASN A 57 -4.18 16.56 13.48
CA ASN A 57 -3.00 16.92 14.27
C ASN A 57 -1.95 15.82 14.43
N GLU A 58 -2.01 14.74 13.64
CA GLU A 58 -0.99 13.69 13.64
C GLU A 58 -0.13 13.74 12.38
N GLU A 59 1.14 13.33 12.51
CA GLU A 59 2.13 13.30 11.43
C GLU A 59 2.24 11.91 10.74
N PHE A 60 1.26 11.04 10.98
CA PHE A 60 1.19 9.69 10.40
C PHE A 60 -0.18 9.38 9.81
N PHE A 61 -0.22 8.37 8.94
CA PHE A 61 -1.46 7.83 8.37
C PHE A 61 -1.82 6.49 9.00
N LEU A 62 -3.11 6.27 9.25
CA LEU A 62 -3.67 4.96 9.57
C LEU A 62 -4.17 4.30 8.30
N ALA A 63 -3.75 3.05 8.06
CA ALA A 63 -4.16 2.30 6.88
C ALA A 63 -5.22 1.25 7.20
N ILE A 64 -6.22 1.15 6.32
CA ILE A 64 -7.05 -0.04 6.15
C ILE A 64 -6.48 -0.81 4.96
N LEU A 65 -6.08 -2.05 5.19
CA LEU A 65 -5.47 -2.90 4.16
C LEU A 65 -6.51 -3.88 3.61
N TYR A 66 -6.66 -3.87 2.29
CA TYR A 66 -7.51 -4.78 1.52
C TYR A 66 -6.62 -5.79 0.78
N HIS A 67 -6.95 -7.08 0.92
CA HIS A 67 -6.40 -8.13 0.06
C HIS A 67 -7.23 -8.19 -1.21
N GLU A 68 -6.58 -8.06 -2.36
CA GLU A 68 -7.26 -7.85 -3.62
C GLU A 68 -6.68 -8.76 -4.70
N TRP A 69 -7.54 -9.30 -5.56
CA TRP A 69 -7.17 -10.27 -6.59
C TRP A 69 -7.03 -9.57 -7.95
N PHE A 70 -6.08 -8.64 -8.05
CA PHE A 70 -5.74 -8.00 -9.33
C PHE A 70 -4.38 -8.47 -9.84
N ILE A 71 -4.28 -8.68 -11.16
CA ILE A 71 -2.98 -8.75 -11.85
C ILE A 71 -2.41 -7.33 -11.82
N ILE A 72 -1.51 -7.04 -10.89
CA ILE A 72 -0.74 -5.80 -10.96
C ILE A 72 0.42 -6.02 -11.94
N GLU A 73 0.11 -5.97 -13.24
CA GLU A 73 1.15 -5.68 -14.20
C GLU A 73 1.68 -4.28 -13.91
N ARG A 74 3.00 -4.11 -13.85
CA ARG A 74 3.61 -2.78 -13.92
C ARG A 74 3.19 -2.20 -15.27
N ALA A 75 2.14 -1.38 -15.27
CA ALA A 75 1.75 -0.64 -16.47
C ALA A 75 2.95 0.24 -16.85
N GLY A 76 3.68 -0.14 -17.90
CA GLY A 76 4.75 0.63 -18.51
C GLY A 76 4.20 1.84 -19.26
N VAL A 77 3.34 2.61 -18.61
CA VAL A 77 2.71 3.80 -19.19
C VAL A 77 2.95 4.93 -18.22
N LEU A 78 4.15 5.51 -18.34
CA LEU A 78 4.43 6.92 -18.59
C LEU A 78 5.97 7.04 -18.64
N GLU A 79 6.56 6.71 -19.80
CA GLU A 79 7.84 7.33 -20.22
C GLU A 79 7.62 8.81 -20.53
#